data_AF-A0A1H1PJ93-F1
#
_entry.id   AF-A0A1H1PJ93-F1
#
_cell.length_a   1.000
_cell.length_b   1.000
_cell.length_c   1.000
_cell.angle_alpha   90.00
_cell.angle_beta   90.00
_cell.angle_gamma   90.00
#
_symmetry.space_group_name_H-M   'P 1'
#
loop_
_entity.id
_entity.type
_entity.pdbx_description
1 polymer ?
#
loop_
_entity_poly.entity_id
_entity_poly.type
_entity_poly.pdbx_seq_one_letter_code
_entity_poly.pdbx_strand_id
1 'polypeptide(L)'
;MDENEFRSALRTTVTLHPEPPPMQSRTAVAVARRAVARRNLLAGGGAAAAILAVTVAVVPAFGGGTNIQPAAGPSAGLVPFPPSQPVPAVSETKPSWPAEASGDATADSGAHYNTGKALLADVLKVVPAGYTVPSGTVGDGIPLRDHQATVEDDYWRYMATVALRQGDRTGGLVVEVHEPGNKLPTDVCKLAQEFWGRGGTCVPQTVGGEKVGVVRDGTGTAWAAYRHADGTVVYVRQSTSTTYGSEVGFQPLPTLPLTVTELATLATDNRFRL
;
A
#
# COMPACT_ATOMS: atom_id res chain seq x y z
N MET A 1 25.23 -29.55 41.16
CA MET A 1 24.55 -30.13 39.98
C MET A 1 25.65 -30.70 39.10
N ASP A 2 25.63 -32.01 38.89
CA ASP A 2 26.66 -32.76 38.15
C ASP A 2 26.34 -32.73 36.64
N GLU A 3 27.36 -32.80 35.78
CA GLU A 3 27.20 -32.81 34.31
C GLU A 3 26.33 -33.97 33.82
N ASN A 4 26.33 -35.10 34.54
CA ASN A 4 25.44 -36.23 34.24
C ASN A 4 23.96 -35.90 34.51
N GLU A 5 23.69 -35.06 35.51
CA GLU A 5 22.34 -34.61 35.86
C GLU A 5 21.81 -33.63 34.79
N PHE A 6 22.67 -32.74 34.29
CA PHE A 6 22.35 -31.83 33.19
C PHE A 6 22.10 -32.58 31.86
N ARG A 7 22.96 -33.56 31.54
CA ARG A 7 22.77 -34.39 30.32
C ARG A 7 21.49 -35.23 30.39
N SER A 8 21.13 -35.74 31.57
CA SER A 8 19.88 -36.48 31.76
C SER A 8 18.66 -35.57 31.58
N ALA A 9 18.69 -34.36 32.14
CA ALA A 9 17.62 -33.37 31.99
C ALA A 9 17.41 -32.93 30.53
N LEU A 10 18.49 -32.76 29.76
CA LEU A 10 18.41 -32.43 28.32
C LEU A 10 17.84 -33.57 27.47
N ARG A 11 18.20 -34.83 27.77
CA ARG A 11 17.63 -35.97 27.03
C ARG A 11 16.15 -36.17 27.34
N THR A 12 15.74 -35.92 28.58
CA THR A 12 14.35 -36.07 29.02
C THR A 12 13.44 -34.99 28.43
N THR A 13 13.97 -33.80 28.13
CA THR A 13 13.19 -32.71 27.50
C THR A 13 12.96 -32.93 26.00
N VAL A 14 13.85 -33.63 25.31
CA VAL A 14 13.72 -33.90 23.86
C VAL A 14 12.66 -34.97 23.54
N THR A 15 12.37 -35.89 24.46
CA THR A 15 11.43 -37.00 24.20
C THR A 15 9.97 -36.71 24.56
N LEU A 16 9.66 -35.52 25.11
CA LEU A 16 8.32 -35.17 25.58
C LEU A 16 7.53 -34.23 24.66
N HIS A 17 8.00 -33.99 23.43
CA HIS A 17 7.21 -33.22 22.46
C HIS A 17 6.46 -34.17 21.53
N PRO A 18 5.12 -34.29 21.66
CA PRO A 18 4.33 -34.97 20.64
C PRO A 18 4.55 -34.27 19.31
N GLU A 19 4.76 -35.05 18.26
CA GLU A 19 4.91 -34.55 16.90
C GLU A 19 3.73 -33.61 16.59
N PRO A 20 3.99 -32.36 16.14
CA PRO A 20 2.92 -31.41 15.89
C PRO A 20 1.98 -32.01 14.83
N PRO A 21 0.66 -31.89 15.02
CA PRO A 21 -0.30 -32.52 14.13
C PRO A 21 -0.05 -32.07 12.68
N PRO A 22 -0.11 -32.97 11.69
CA PRO A 22 0.20 -32.62 10.31
C PRO A 22 -0.76 -31.54 9.83
N MET A 23 -0.18 -30.41 9.42
CA MET A 23 -0.93 -29.26 8.94
C MET A 23 -1.71 -29.67 7.69
N GLN A 24 -3.04 -29.70 7.78
CA GLN A 24 -3.88 -30.05 6.63
C GLN A 24 -3.87 -28.90 5.61
N SER A 25 -2.96 -28.97 4.64
CA SER A 25 -2.76 -27.96 3.58
C SER A 25 -4.05 -27.51 2.89
N ARG A 26 -5.06 -28.39 2.80
CA ARG A 26 -6.36 -28.11 2.19
C ARG A 26 -7.17 -27.04 2.95
N THR A 27 -7.16 -27.03 4.28
CA THR A 27 -7.90 -26.02 5.05
C THR A 27 -7.21 -24.66 5.00
N ALA A 28 -5.87 -24.63 5.07
CA ALA A 28 -5.10 -23.39 4.91
C ALA A 28 -5.32 -22.75 3.53
N VAL A 29 -5.28 -23.55 2.46
CA VAL A 29 -5.53 -23.07 1.09
C VAL A 29 -6.99 -22.64 0.90
N ALA A 30 -7.96 -23.32 1.52
CA ALA A 30 -9.36 -22.93 1.46
C ALA A 30 -9.65 -21.59 2.16
N VAL A 31 -9.00 -21.34 3.31
CA VAL A 31 -9.08 -20.06 4.02
C VAL A 31 -8.44 -18.95 3.17
N ALA A 32 -7.28 -19.20 2.57
CA ALA A 32 -6.62 -18.25 1.68
C ALA A 32 -7.48 -17.89 0.45
N ARG A 33 -8.07 -18.88 -0.21
CA ARG A 33 -8.98 -18.65 -1.36
C ARG A 33 -10.23 -17.87 -0.97
N ARG A 34 -10.78 -18.11 0.22
CA ARG A 34 -11.97 -17.40 0.72
C ARG A 34 -11.66 -15.95 1.11
N ALA A 35 -10.44 -15.66 1.55
CA ALA A 35 -9.97 -14.30 1.80
C ALA A 35 -9.78 -13.50 0.49
N VAL A 36 -9.19 -14.11 -0.55
CA VAL A 36 -9.02 -13.49 -1.88
C VAL A 36 -10.37 -13.21 -2.53
N ALA A 37 -11.33 -14.13 -2.47
CA ALA A 37 -12.66 -13.94 -3.05
C ALA A 37 -13.44 -12.78 -2.41
N ARG A 38 -13.31 -12.57 -1.08
CA ARG A 38 -13.93 -11.43 -0.39
C ARG A 38 -13.32 -10.10 -0.82
N ARG A 39 -12.02 -10.08 -1.08
CA ARG A 39 -11.28 -8.88 -1.50
C ARG A 39 -11.68 -8.45 -2.93
N ASN A 40 -11.94 -9.41 -3.81
CA ASN A 40 -12.41 -9.13 -5.18
C ASN A 40 -13.88 -8.67 -5.23
N LEU A 41 -14.72 -9.07 -4.26
CA LEU A 41 -16.12 -8.62 -4.17
C LEU A 41 -16.24 -7.15 -3.72
N LEU A 42 -15.27 -6.64 -2.96
CA LEU A 42 -15.24 -5.24 -2.53
C LEU A 42 -14.62 -4.29 -3.57
N ALA A 43 -13.96 -4.82 -4.60
CA ALA A 43 -13.26 -4.05 -5.63
C ALA A 43 -13.95 -4.06 -7.01
N GLY A 44 -15.14 -4.67 -7.18
CA GLY A 44 -15.71 -4.85 -8.52
C GLY A 44 -17.18 -5.28 -8.59
N GLY A 45 -18.06 -4.69 -7.78
CA GLY A 45 -19.50 -4.94 -7.82
C GLY A 45 -20.29 -3.88 -8.61
N GLY A 46 -20.00 -3.70 -9.90
CA GLY A 46 -20.69 -2.68 -10.69
C GLY A 46 -20.51 -2.80 -12.19
N ALA A 47 -20.98 -3.89 -12.81
CA ALA A 47 -21.55 -3.91 -14.16
C ALA A 47 -21.82 -5.36 -14.64
N ALA A 48 -23.10 -5.73 -14.74
CA ALA A 48 -23.58 -6.68 -15.75
C ALA A 48 -25.08 -6.41 -16.01
N ALA A 49 -25.43 -6.37 -17.29
CA ALA A 49 -26.59 -5.70 -17.87
C ALA A 49 -27.89 -6.52 -17.92
N ALA A 50 -29.03 -5.84 -18.13
CA ALA A 50 -30.08 -6.32 -19.03
C ALA A 50 -30.95 -5.16 -19.56
N ILE A 51 -31.09 -5.11 -20.88
CA ILE A 51 -31.95 -4.23 -21.69
C ILE A 51 -33.31 -4.92 -21.90
N LEU A 52 -34.38 -4.13 -22.13
CA LEU A 52 -35.79 -4.42 -22.49
C LEU A 52 -36.75 -4.48 -21.27
N ALA A 53 -37.93 -3.83 -21.22
CA ALA A 53 -38.82 -3.39 -22.30
C ALA A 53 -39.69 -2.18 -21.89
N VAL A 54 -40.12 -1.41 -22.90
CA VAL A 54 -41.14 -0.35 -22.84
C VAL A 54 -42.53 -0.98 -22.86
N THR A 55 -43.39 -0.64 -21.89
CA THR A 55 -44.85 -0.57 -22.07
C THR A 55 -45.47 0.50 -21.17
N VAL A 56 -46.56 1.07 -21.66
CA VAL A 56 -47.12 2.40 -21.39
C VAL A 56 -48.28 2.38 -20.37
N ALA A 57 -48.36 3.48 -19.60
CA ALA A 57 -49.54 4.12 -18.95
C ALA A 57 -50.24 3.47 -17.74
N VAL A 58 -50.44 4.25 -16.67
CA VAL A 58 -51.66 5.05 -16.32
C VAL A 58 -51.51 5.51 -14.84
N VAL A 59 -51.82 6.78 -14.55
CA VAL A 59 -51.96 7.36 -13.19
C VAL A 59 -53.46 7.42 -12.84
N PRO A 60 -53.91 7.11 -11.60
CA PRO A 60 -54.27 8.19 -10.66
C PRO A 60 -54.06 7.90 -9.15
N ALA A 61 -54.11 8.99 -8.39
CA ALA A 61 -53.89 9.17 -6.96
C ALA A 61 -54.90 8.49 -6.01
N PHE A 62 -54.46 8.15 -4.78
CA PHE A 62 -55.15 8.20 -3.46
C PHE A 62 -54.02 7.95 -2.42
N GLY A 63 -53.77 8.75 -1.37
CA GLY A 63 -54.63 8.97 -0.21
C GLY A 63 -54.15 8.09 0.97
N GLY A 64 -53.83 8.70 2.12
CA GLY A 64 -53.79 8.02 3.42
C GLY A 64 -52.41 7.65 3.96
N GLY A 65 -52.02 8.29 5.07
CA GLY A 65 -50.83 7.91 5.82
C GLY A 65 -51.00 6.64 6.65
N THR A 66 -49.88 6.01 6.98
CA THR A 66 -49.67 5.28 8.23
C THR A 66 -48.17 5.13 8.46
N ASN A 67 -47.74 5.44 9.68
CA ASN A 67 -46.42 5.18 10.20
C ASN A 67 -46.00 3.72 9.96
N ILE A 68 -44.80 3.51 9.43
CA ILE A 68 -44.14 2.20 9.47
C ILE A 68 -42.84 2.38 10.27
N GLN A 69 -42.93 2.04 11.56
CA GLN A 69 -41.78 1.66 12.38
C GLN A 69 -41.33 0.25 11.95
N PRO A 70 -40.03 -0.02 11.78
CA PRO A 70 -39.53 -1.38 11.83
C PRO A 70 -39.58 -1.88 13.28
N ALA A 71 -40.22 -3.04 13.46
CA ALA A 71 -40.47 -3.71 14.73
C ALA A 71 -39.16 -4.15 15.41
N ALA A 72 -39.06 -3.86 16.71
CA ALA A 72 -38.10 -4.46 17.61
C ALA A 72 -38.52 -5.90 17.94
N GLY A 73 -37.66 -6.87 17.59
CA GLY A 73 -37.75 -8.25 18.07
C GLY A 73 -37.05 -8.43 19.43
N PRO A 74 -37.41 -9.45 20.21
CA PRO A 74 -37.16 -9.51 21.66
C PRO A 74 -35.69 -9.73 22.02
N SER A 75 -35.24 -8.99 23.03
CA SER A 75 -33.96 -9.10 23.70
C SER A 75 -33.77 -10.50 24.30
N ALA A 76 -32.82 -11.27 23.77
CA ALA A 76 -32.32 -12.47 24.45
C ALA A 76 -31.42 -12.05 25.63
N GLY A 77 -31.75 -12.54 26.81
CA GLY A 77 -31.06 -12.21 28.06
C GLY A 77 -29.59 -12.62 28.08
N LEU A 78 -28.77 -11.79 28.72
CA LEU A 78 -27.37 -12.04 29.03
C LEU A 78 -27.28 -13.19 30.04
N VAL A 79 -26.69 -14.30 29.64
CA VAL A 79 -26.27 -15.37 30.56
C VAL A 79 -24.86 -15.04 31.06
N PRO A 80 -24.59 -14.99 32.38
CA PRO A 80 -23.23 -14.75 32.88
C PRO A 80 -22.31 -15.92 32.55
N PHE A 81 -21.15 -15.63 31.93
CA PHE A 81 -20.06 -16.58 31.74
C PHE A 81 -19.36 -16.85 33.08
N PRO A 82 -18.93 -18.11 33.38
CA PRO A 82 -18.10 -18.40 34.55
C PRO A 82 -16.70 -17.78 34.40
N PRO A 83 -16.04 -17.40 35.52
CA PRO A 83 -14.75 -16.71 35.49
C PRO A 83 -13.64 -17.58 34.90
N SER A 84 -12.84 -16.98 34.03
CA SER A 84 -11.68 -17.56 33.36
C SER A 84 -10.60 -17.93 34.38
N GLN A 85 -10.12 -19.17 34.34
CA GLN A 85 -8.91 -19.56 35.07
C GLN A 85 -7.68 -18.82 34.49
N PRO A 86 -6.68 -18.45 35.31
CA PRO A 86 -5.47 -17.80 34.83
C PRO A 86 -4.65 -18.77 33.98
N VAL A 87 -4.46 -18.42 32.70
CA VAL A 87 -3.60 -19.15 31.78
C VAL A 87 -2.14 -18.84 32.14
N PRO A 88 -1.25 -19.84 32.32
CA PRO A 88 0.17 -19.58 32.53
C PRO A 88 0.76 -18.82 31.34
N ALA A 89 1.54 -17.77 31.62
CA ALA A 89 2.23 -17.00 30.60
C ALA A 89 3.14 -17.92 29.77
N VAL A 90 2.79 -18.10 28.50
CA VAL A 90 3.63 -18.84 27.56
C VAL A 90 4.83 -17.95 27.25
N SER A 91 6.00 -18.35 27.74
CA SER A 91 7.28 -17.80 27.32
C SER A 91 7.39 -17.96 25.79
N GLU A 92 7.28 -16.86 25.05
CA GLU A 92 7.41 -16.87 23.59
C GLU A 92 8.87 -17.11 23.17
N THR A 93 9.31 -18.36 23.18
CA THR A 93 10.52 -18.78 22.44
C THR A 93 10.15 -19.07 21.00
N LYS A 94 9.76 -18.03 20.27
CA LYS A 94 9.80 -18.07 18.79
C LYS A 94 11.26 -17.90 18.36
N PRO A 95 11.74 -18.60 17.31
CA PRO A 95 13.01 -18.26 16.70
C PRO A 95 12.95 -16.80 16.25
N SER A 96 13.88 -15.97 16.73
CA SER A 96 14.02 -14.61 16.18
C SER A 96 14.46 -14.78 14.73
N TRP A 97 13.62 -14.33 13.80
CA TRP A 97 14.06 -14.12 12.43
C TRP A 97 15.32 -13.23 12.45
N PRO A 98 16.30 -13.44 11.55
CA PRO A 98 17.39 -12.46 11.38
C PRO A 98 16.77 -11.07 11.33
N ALA A 99 17.33 -10.09 12.03
CA ALA A 99 16.71 -8.76 12.11
C ALA A 99 16.33 -8.27 10.70
N GLU A 100 17.23 -8.43 9.72
CA GLU A 100 17.05 -8.09 8.31
C GLU A 100 15.86 -8.77 7.59
N ALA A 101 15.34 -9.89 8.13
CA ALA A 101 14.22 -10.65 7.58
C ALA A 101 12.96 -10.60 8.45
N SER A 102 13.00 -9.97 9.64
CA SER A 102 11.77 -9.56 10.31
C SER A 102 11.25 -8.30 9.58
N GLY A 103 9.97 -8.30 9.22
CA GLY A 103 9.36 -7.13 8.56
C GLY A 103 9.50 -5.83 9.36
N ASP A 104 9.82 -5.94 10.66
CA ASP A 104 10.12 -4.86 11.59
C ASP A 104 11.46 -4.16 11.32
N ALA A 105 12.52 -4.88 10.91
CA ALA A 105 13.75 -4.19 10.56
C ALA A 105 13.53 -3.35 9.31
N THR A 106 13.01 -3.89 8.22
CA THR A 106 12.76 -3.09 7.01
C THR A 106 11.78 -1.94 7.21
N ALA A 107 10.92 -2.01 8.24
CA ALA A 107 9.97 -0.97 8.58
C ALA A 107 10.59 0.17 9.41
N ASP A 108 11.43 -0.13 10.40
CA ASP A 108 11.90 0.84 11.40
C ASP A 108 13.42 0.89 11.61
N SER A 109 14.23 -0.02 11.06
CA SER A 109 15.68 -0.10 11.30
C SER A 109 16.55 -0.82 10.22
N GLY A 110 17.88 -0.79 10.35
CA GLY A 110 18.76 -1.49 9.41
C GLY A 110 18.98 -0.80 8.06
N ALA A 111 19.69 -1.48 7.14
CA ALA A 111 20.22 -0.86 5.93
C ALA A 111 19.13 -0.38 4.95
N HIS A 112 18.14 -1.22 4.65
CA HIS A 112 17.08 -0.88 3.70
C HIS A 112 16.14 0.22 4.23
N TYR A 113 15.88 0.25 5.54
CA TYR A 113 15.21 1.38 6.19
C TYR A 113 15.99 2.68 5.97
N ASN A 114 17.30 2.66 6.23
CA ASN A 114 18.16 3.83 6.03
C ASN A 114 18.20 4.27 4.56
N THR A 115 18.17 3.34 3.61
CA THR A 115 18.06 3.65 2.18
C THR A 115 16.73 4.33 1.85
N GLY A 116 15.59 3.81 2.34
CA GLY A 116 14.29 4.46 2.16
C GLY A 116 14.25 5.86 2.80
N LYS A 117 14.88 6.02 3.96
CA LYS A 117 14.98 7.31 4.66
C LYS A 117 15.83 8.31 3.88
N ALA A 118 16.92 7.86 3.29
CA ALA A 118 17.76 8.66 2.40
C ALA A 118 16.98 9.09 1.14
N LEU A 119 16.23 8.16 0.54
CA LEU A 119 15.34 8.47 -0.59
C LEU A 119 14.34 9.58 -0.22
N LEU A 120 13.67 9.50 0.94
CA LEU A 120 12.78 10.56 1.40
C LEU A 120 13.51 11.89 1.58
N ALA A 121 14.71 11.88 2.16
CA ALA A 121 15.52 13.09 2.28
C ALA A 121 15.87 13.70 0.92
N ASP A 122 16.10 12.88 -0.11
CA ASP A 122 16.34 13.36 -1.46
C ASP A 122 15.08 13.90 -2.12
N VAL A 123 13.91 13.26 -1.95
CA VAL A 123 12.62 13.80 -2.42
C VAL A 123 12.32 15.16 -1.80
N LEU A 124 12.68 15.39 -0.53
CA LEU A 124 12.50 16.69 0.11
C LEU A 124 13.34 17.81 -0.54
N LYS A 125 14.44 17.48 -1.23
CA LYS A 125 15.30 18.46 -1.92
C LYS A 125 14.76 18.86 -3.30
N VAL A 126 13.80 18.12 -3.85
CA VAL A 126 13.26 18.32 -5.22
C VAL A 126 11.89 18.99 -5.23
N VAL A 127 11.41 19.40 -4.06
CA VAL A 127 10.10 20.01 -3.89
C VAL A 127 10.02 21.25 -4.79
N PRO A 128 9.03 21.34 -5.69
CA PRO A 128 8.91 22.49 -6.58
C PRO A 128 8.71 23.79 -5.78
N ALA A 129 9.25 24.88 -6.33
CA ALA A 129 9.11 26.19 -5.72
C ALA A 129 7.63 26.57 -5.54
N GLY A 130 7.32 27.29 -4.45
CA GLY A 130 5.95 27.68 -4.12
C GLY A 130 5.14 26.63 -3.36
N TYR A 131 5.71 25.45 -3.10
CA TYR A 131 5.13 24.43 -2.22
C TYR A 131 5.88 24.36 -0.89
N THR A 132 5.10 24.11 0.17
CA THR A 132 5.64 23.70 1.47
C THR A 132 5.42 22.21 1.64
N VAL A 133 6.30 21.54 2.38
CA VAL A 133 6.09 20.14 2.77
C VAL A 133 5.69 20.14 4.24
N PRO A 134 4.43 19.89 4.62
CA PRO A 134 4.08 19.73 6.02
C PRO A 134 4.69 18.44 6.59
N SER A 135 4.92 18.40 7.90
CA SER A 135 5.33 17.21 8.65
C SER A 135 4.26 16.81 9.67
N GLY A 136 4.40 15.62 10.26
CA GLY A 136 3.45 15.08 11.22
C GLY A 136 2.49 14.09 10.58
N THR A 137 1.40 13.82 11.27
CA THR A 137 0.39 12.85 10.88
C THR A 137 -0.98 13.50 10.71
N VAL A 138 -1.88 12.79 10.04
CA VAL A 138 -3.26 13.18 9.84
C VAL A 138 -4.21 12.04 10.15
N GLY A 139 -5.43 12.37 10.59
CA GLY A 139 -6.47 11.37 10.89
C GLY A 139 -5.93 10.22 11.75
N ASP A 140 -6.10 9.00 11.26
CA ASP A 140 -5.68 7.73 11.86
C ASP A 140 -4.14 7.52 11.92
N GLY A 141 -3.37 8.59 12.15
CA GLY A 141 -1.91 8.51 12.28
C GLY A 141 -1.16 8.42 10.95
N ILE A 142 -1.83 8.71 9.82
CA ILE A 142 -1.21 8.64 8.49
C ILE A 142 -0.15 9.74 8.36
N PRO A 143 1.13 9.40 8.11
CA PRO A 143 2.18 10.41 8.00
C PRO A 143 2.06 11.25 6.72
N LEU A 144 2.32 12.55 6.83
CA LEU A 144 2.40 13.48 5.68
C LEU A 144 3.69 13.32 4.87
N ARG A 145 4.67 12.62 5.45
CA ARG A 145 5.95 12.28 4.83
C ARG A 145 6.29 10.88 5.26
N ASP A 146 6.50 9.99 4.30
CA ASP A 146 6.68 8.59 4.58
C ASP A 146 7.73 7.96 3.67
N HIS A 147 8.31 6.86 4.12
CA HIS A 147 9.18 6.02 3.33
C HIS A 147 8.98 4.56 3.70
N GLN A 148 9.16 3.70 2.71
CA GLN A 148 9.11 2.26 2.90
C GLN A 148 10.13 1.57 2.01
N ALA A 149 10.64 0.44 2.49
CA ALA A 149 11.38 -0.52 1.70
C ALA A 149 10.58 -1.83 1.67
N THR A 150 10.55 -2.49 0.52
CA THR A 150 9.82 -3.75 0.34
C THR A 150 10.61 -4.62 -0.62
N VAL A 151 10.70 -5.92 -0.33
CA VAL A 151 11.22 -6.90 -1.29
C VAL A 151 10.12 -7.29 -2.26
N GLU A 152 10.40 -7.21 -3.56
CA GLU A 152 9.56 -7.75 -4.63
C GLU A 152 10.30 -8.87 -5.34
N ASP A 153 9.77 -10.09 -5.24
CA ASP A 153 10.41 -11.33 -5.71
C ASP A 153 11.84 -11.49 -5.18
N ASP A 154 12.81 -10.99 -5.94
CA ASP A 154 14.25 -11.10 -5.76
C ASP A 154 15.00 -9.75 -5.76
N TYR A 155 14.31 -8.61 -5.71
CA TYR A 155 14.93 -7.28 -5.66
C TYR A 155 14.25 -6.35 -4.63
N TRP A 156 14.93 -5.28 -4.21
CA TRP A 156 14.32 -4.27 -3.34
C TRP A 156 13.65 -3.15 -4.11
N ARG A 157 12.55 -2.68 -3.52
CA ARG A 157 11.78 -1.54 -3.94
C ARG A 157 11.69 -0.56 -2.80
N TYR A 158 12.02 0.70 -3.07
CA TYR A 158 11.95 1.79 -2.10
C TYR A 158 10.92 2.79 -2.56
N MET A 159 10.12 3.30 -1.66
CA MET A 159 9.14 4.33 -1.97
C MET A 159 9.23 5.44 -0.93
N ALA A 160 9.17 6.68 -1.39
CA ALA A 160 9.04 7.86 -0.56
C ALA A 160 7.83 8.68 -0.99
N THR A 161 7.02 9.12 -0.03
CA THR A 161 5.82 9.93 -0.26
C THR A 161 5.93 11.23 0.52
N VAL A 162 5.60 12.35 -0.13
CA VAL A 162 5.54 13.67 0.51
C VAL A 162 4.24 14.38 0.14
N ALA A 163 3.57 14.94 1.15
CA ALA A 163 2.48 15.88 0.95
C ALA A 163 3.05 17.24 0.48
N LEU A 164 2.41 17.84 -0.51
CA LEU A 164 2.76 19.16 -1.04
C LEU A 164 1.63 20.13 -0.75
N ARG A 165 1.91 21.18 0.03
CA ARG A 165 0.92 22.17 0.47
C ARG A 165 1.16 23.53 -0.17
N GLN A 166 0.10 24.10 -0.72
CA GLN A 166 0.03 25.46 -1.25
C GLN A 166 -1.21 26.15 -0.65
N GLY A 167 -1.00 27.08 0.28
CA GLY A 167 -2.09 27.67 1.05
C GLY A 167 -2.82 26.63 1.92
N ASP A 168 -4.12 26.49 1.72
CA ASP A 168 -5.01 25.52 2.39
C ASP A 168 -5.19 24.20 1.61
N ARG A 169 -4.51 24.06 0.47
CA ARG A 169 -4.64 22.92 -0.44
C ARG A 169 -3.43 22.00 -0.37
N THR A 170 -3.68 20.70 -0.50
CA THR A 170 -2.66 19.66 -0.35
C THR A 170 -2.75 18.62 -1.47
N GLY A 171 -1.63 18.38 -2.16
CA GLY A 171 -1.43 17.31 -3.13
C GLY A 171 -0.33 16.36 -2.69
N GLY A 172 0.11 15.47 -3.57
CA GLY A 172 1.12 14.45 -3.26
C GLY A 172 2.20 14.34 -4.33
N LEU A 173 3.40 14.00 -3.88
CA LEU A 173 4.50 13.53 -4.72
C LEU A 173 5.00 12.20 -4.14
N VAL A 174 5.18 11.22 -5.02
CA VAL A 174 5.66 9.88 -4.69
C VAL A 174 6.84 9.58 -5.61
N VAL A 175 7.91 9.07 -5.05
CA VAL A 175 9.04 8.50 -5.81
C VAL A 175 9.18 7.04 -5.41
N GLU A 176 9.23 6.16 -6.39
CA GLU A 176 9.40 4.72 -6.22
C GLU A 176 10.61 4.27 -7.04
N VAL A 177 11.53 3.55 -6.41
CA VAL A 177 12.80 3.12 -6.98
C VAL A 177 12.88 1.60 -6.87
N HIS A 178 13.13 0.93 -7.98
CA HIS A 178 13.42 -0.50 -8.03
C HIS A 178 14.91 -0.70 -8.34
N GLU A 179 15.56 -1.55 -7.55
CA GLU A 179 16.98 -1.88 -7.73
C GLU A 179 17.28 -2.55 -9.08
N PRO A 180 18.56 -2.53 -9.51
CA PRO A 180 19.02 -3.32 -10.65
C PRO A 180 18.61 -4.80 -10.55
N GLY A 181 18.37 -5.43 -11.71
CA GLY A 181 17.90 -6.82 -11.77
C GLY A 181 16.38 -6.99 -11.72
N ASN A 182 15.63 -5.91 -11.52
CA ASN A 182 14.17 -5.92 -11.66
C ASN A 182 13.73 -6.40 -13.05
N LYS A 183 12.56 -7.06 -13.09
CA LYS A 183 11.98 -7.67 -14.31
C LYS A 183 10.98 -6.75 -15.02
N LEU A 184 10.96 -5.47 -14.67
CA LEU A 184 10.05 -4.49 -15.27
C LEU A 184 10.36 -4.29 -16.76
N PRO A 185 9.41 -3.81 -17.58
CA PRO A 185 9.65 -3.57 -18.99
C PRO A 185 10.84 -2.64 -19.28
N THR A 186 11.43 -2.80 -20.46
CA THR A 186 12.51 -1.92 -20.96
C THR A 186 11.99 -0.81 -21.86
N ASP A 187 10.84 -1.02 -22.51
CA ASP A 187 10.14 0.03 -23.25
C ASP A 187 9.58 1.07 -22.27
N VAL A 188 9.89 2.34 -22.49
CA VAL A 188 9.56 3.43 -21.56
C VAL A 188 8.05 3.57 -21.33
N CYS A 189 7.23 3.26 -22.32
CA CYS A 189 5.79 3.39 -22.19
C CYS A 189 5.15 2.17 -21.55
N LYS A 190 5.57 0.96 -21.92
CA LYS A 190 5.17 -0.24 -21.18
C LYS A 190 5.57 -0.11 -19.71
N LEU A 191 6.79 0.36 -19.43
CA LEU A 191 7.26 0.60 -18.07
C LEU A 191 6.33 1.56 -17.32
N ALA A 192 6.04 2.73 -17.90
CA ALA A 192 5.12 3.68 -17.27
C ALA A 192 3.71 3.10 -17.06
N GLN A 193 3.20 2.27 -17.98
CA GLN A 193 1.88 1.66 -17.88
C GLN A 193 1.79 0.56 -16.80
N GLU A 194 2.90 -0.11 -16.46
CA GLU A 194 2.96 -1.12 -15.40
C GLU A 194 2.87 -0.50 -13.99
N PHE A 195 3.06 0.82 -13.84
CA PHE A 195 3.04 1.48 -12.54
C PHE A 195 1.73 1.18 -11.77
N TRP A 196 1.85 0.36 -10.73
CA TRP A 196 0.75 -0.17 -9.92
C TRP A 196 -0.39 -0.81 -10.74
N GLY A 197 -0.08 -1.35 -11.93
CA GLY A 197 -1.05 -1.95 -12.84
C GLY A 197 -2.14 -0.98 -13.35
N ARG A 198 -1.88 0.34 -13.30
CA ARG A 198 -2.90 1.35 -13.66
C ARG A 198 -3.08 1.55 -15.16
N GLY A 199 -2.11 1.16 -15.99
CA GLY A 199 -2.17 1.35 -17.44
C GLY A 199 -2.18 2.83 -17.84
N GLY A 200 -3.07 3.20 -18.77
CA GLY A 200 -3.23 4.58 -19.25
C GLY A 200 -2.49 4.88 -20.55
N THR A 201 -2.75 6.06 -21.11
CA THR A 201 -2.08 6.49 -22.35
C THR A 201 -0.72 7.07 -22.00
N CYS A 202 0.35 6.40 -22.44
CA CYS A 202 1.70 6.90 -22.31
C CYS A 202 2.10 7.77 -23.50
N VAL A 203 2.80 8.87 -23.21
CA VAL A 203 3.48 9.70 -24.18
C VAL A 203 4.98 9.71 -23.83
N PRO A 204 5.86 9.21 -24.72
CA PRO A 204 7.29 9.37 -24.54
C PRO A 204 7.67 10.85 -24.50
N GLN A 205 8.48 11.25 -23.53
CA GLN A 205 9.09 12.57 -23.42
C GLN A 205 10.60 12.42 -23.55
N THR A 206 11.24 13.37 -24.23
CA THR A 206 12.71 13.41 -24.32
C THR A 206 13.24 14.52 -23.42
N VAL A 207 14.10 14.16 -22.48
CA VAL A 207 14.74 15.09 -21.53
C VAL A 207 16.23 14.75 -21.45
N GLY A 208 17.11 15.72 -21.67
CA GLY A 208 18.56 15.49 -21.65
C GLY A 208 19.08 14.43 -22.64
N GLY A 209 18.32 14.13 -23.71
CA GLY A 209 18.65 13.05 -24.67
C GLY A 209 18.06 11.68 -24.30
N GLU A 210 17.54 11.52 -23.09
CA GLU A 210 16.92 10.30 -22.59
C GLU A 210 15.43 10.26 -22.91
N LYS A 211 14.87 9.06 -23.13
CA LYS A 211 13.43 8.86 -23.31
C LYS A 211 12.81 8.43 -21.98
N VAL A 212 11.70 9.08 -21.62
CA VAL A 212 10.95 8.84 -20.40
C VAL A 212 9.49 8.59 -20.75
N GLY A 213 8.87 7.57 -20.18
CA GLY A 213 7.44 7.34 -20.37
C GLY A 213 6.64 8.20 -19.41
N VAL A 214 5.69 9.00 -19.90
CA VAL A 214 4.81 9.79 -19.05
C VAL A 214 3.36 9.42 -19.29
N VAL A 215 2.64 9.10 -18.23
CA VAL A 215 1.20 8.85 -18.26
C VAL A 215 0.49 9.96 -17.49
N ARG A 216 -0.65 10.41 -18.04
CA ARG A 216 -1.59 11.27 -17.33
C ARG A 216 -2.89 10.50 -17.15
N ASP A 217 -3.39 10.51 -15.93
CA ASP A 217 -4.69 9.94 -15.58
C ASP A 217 -5.60 11.07 -15.12
N GLY A 218 -6.47 11.49 -16.05
CA GLY A 218 -7.30 12.67 -15.90
C GLY A 218 -6.49 13.95 -15.67
N THR A 219 -7.09 14.89 -14.94
CA THR A 219 -6.49 16.19 -14.62
C THR A 219 -5.70 16.19 -13.31
N GLY A 220 -5.93 15.20 -12.44
CA GLY A 220 -5.46 15.20 -11.06
C GLY A 220 -4.33 14.24 -10.74
N THR A 221 -3.85 13.43 -11.69
CA THR A 221 -2.72 12.50 -11.48
C THR A 221 -1.88 12.38 -12.74
N ALA A 222 -0.57 12.34 -12.56
CA ALA A 222 0.39 12.01 -13.61
C ALA A 222 1.60 11.29 -13.01
N TRP A 223 2.26 10.45 -13.80
CA TRP A 223 3.51 9.83 -13.40
C TRP A 223 4.45 9.66 -14.60
N ALA A 224 5.74 9.68 -14.29
CA ALA A 224 6.82 9.39 -15.22
C ALA A 224 7.57 8.14 -14.77
N ALA A 225 8.09 7.39 -15.73
CA ALA A 225 8.90 6.21 -15.49
C ALA A 225 10.16 6.23 -16.36
N TYR A 226 11.29 5.91 -15.75
CA TYR A 226 12.58 5.85 -16.44
C TYR A 226 13.42 4.69 -15.90
N ARG A 227 14.22 4.09 -16.77
CA ARG A 227 15.22 3.08 -16.42
C ARG A 227 16.61 3.66 -16.68
N HIS A 228 17.41 3.76 -15.62
CA HIS A 228 18.81 4.16 -15.70
C HIS A 228 19.67 3.06 -16.31
N ALA A 229 20.87 3.45 -16.77
CA ALA A 229 21.81 2.54 -17.43
C ALA A 229 22.33 1.40 -16.53
N ASP A 230 22.31 1.57 -15.21
CA ASP A 230 22.64 0.51 -14.23
C ASP A 230 21.49 -0.49 -14.01
N GLY A 231 20.32 -0.26 -14.61
CA GLY A 231 19.14 -1.09 -14.47
C GLY A 231 18.16 -0.61 -13.41
N THR A 232 18.51 0.40 -12.61
CA THR A 232 17.59 1.01 -11.63
C THR A 232 16.39 1.63 -12.36
N VAL A 233 15.19 1.36 -11.86
CA VAL A 233 13.96 1.98 -12.37
C VAL A 233 13.46 3.01 -11.38
N VAL A 234 13.10 4.18 -11.87
CA VAL A 234 12.51 5.26 -11.08
C VAL A 234 11.13 5.60 -11.64
N TYR A 235 10.14 5.56 -10.77
CA TYR A 235 8.83 6.16 -10.98
C TYR A 235 8.71 7.43 -10.16
N VAL A 236 8.17 8.47 -10.78
CA VAL A 236 7.81 9.71 -10.10
C VAL A 236 6.34 9.98 -10.38
N ARG A 237 5.51 9.94 -9.34
CA ARG A 237 4.09 10.23 -9.42
C ARG A 237 3.77 11.51 -8.68
N GLN A 238 2.88 12.31 -9.26
CA GLN A 238 2.30 13.47 -8.62
C GLN A 238 0.76 13.42 -8.68
N SER A 239 0.12 14.07 -7.73
CA SER A 239 -1.34 14.22 -7.72
C SER A 239 -1.80 15.50 -7.06
N THR A 240 -2.97 15.99 -7.48
CA THR A 240 -3.63 17.16 -6.89
C THR A 240 -4.17 16.88 -5.49
N SER A 241 -4.42 15.61 -5.16
CA SER A 241 -4.76 15.16 -3.80
C SER A 241 -3.60 14.34 -3.22
N THR A 242 -3.43 14.30 -1.91
CA THR A 242 -2.51 13.32 -1.30
C THR A 242 -3.04 11.90 -1.53
N THR A 243 -2.17 10.89 -1.46
CA THR A 243 -2.53 9.47 -1.59
C THR A 243 -3.66 9.06 -0.64
N TYR A 244 -3.76 9.72 0.52
CA TYR A 244 -4.79 9.51 1.55
C TYR A 244 -5.74 10.70 1.74
N GLY A 245 -5.73 11.66 0.80
CA GLY A 245 -6.25 13.02 1.05
C GLY A 245 -7.76 13.14 1.12
N SER A 246 -8.49 12.25 0.44
CA SER A 246 -9.96 12.22 0.48
C SER A 246 -10.50 11.84 1.86
N GLU A 247 -9.74 11.08 2.65
CA GLU A 247 -10.15 10.63 3.99
C GLU A 247 -9.89 11.70 5.06
N VAL A 248 -8.96 12.63 4.77
CA VAL A 248 -8.41 13.58 5.74
C VAL A 248 -9.04 14.98 5.61
N GLY A 249 -9.85 15.21 4.58
CA GLY A 249 -10.55 16.49 4.37
C GLY A 249 -9.66 17.61 3.82
N PHE A 250 -8.52 17.28 3.21
CA PHE A 250 -7.73 18.30 2.52
C PHE A 250 -8.40 18.75 1.22
N GLN A 251 -8.38 20.06 0.99
CA GLN A 251 -8.73 20.59 -0.32
C GLN A 251 -7.65 20.22 -1.33
N PRO A 252 -8.00 19.70 -2.53
CA PRO A 252 -7.02 19.36 -3.53
C PRO A 252 -6.35 20.61 -4.11
N LEU A 253 -5.10 20.46 -4.53
CA LEU A 253 -4.41 21.45 -5.35
C LEU A 253 -5.21 21.73 -6.63
N PRO A 254 -5.22 22.97 -7.12
CA PRO A 254 -5.95 23.32 -8.33
C PRO A 254 -5.33 22.71 -9.59
N THR A 255 -4.03 22.44 -9.56
CA THR A 255 -3.23 21.91 -10.67
C THR A 255 -2.17 20.95 -10.16
N LEU A 256 -1.63 20.13 -11.06
CA LEU A 256 -0.49 19.28 -10.75
C LEU A 256 0.75 20.13 -10.35
N PRO A 257 1.53 19.70 -9.33
CA PRO A 257 2.70 20.43 -8.84
C PRO A 257 3.84 20.65 -9.83
N LEU A 258 4.03 19.70 -10.76
CA LEU A 258 5.09 19.69 -11.76
C LEU A 258 4.49 19.68 -13.15
N THR A 259 5.13 20.36 -14.09
CA THR A 259 4.86 20.20 -15.52
C THR A 259 5.26 18.79 -15.98
N VAL A 260 4.80 18.38 -17.18
CA VAL A 260 5.17 17.09 -17.78
C VAL A 260 6.69 16.98 -17.96
N THR A 261 7.36 18.06 -18.39
CA THR A 261 8.80 18.08 -18.59
C THR A 261 9.57 18.02 -17.26
N GLU A 262 9.13 18.74 -16.23
CA GLU A 262 9.75 18.66 -14.90
C GLU A 262 9.57 17.27 -14.27
N LEU A 263 8.38 16.67 -14.41
CA LEU A 263 8.11 15.31 -13.95
C LEU A 263 9.02 14.29 -14.64
N ALA A 264 9.17 14.39 -15.96
CA ALA A 264 10.06 13.52 -16.73
C ALA A 264 11.54 13.73 -16.36
N THR A 265 11.95 15.00 -16.20
CA THR A 265 13.32 15.34 -15.78
C THR A 265 13.63 14.75 -14.41
N LEU A 266 12.67 14.82 -13.47
CA LEU A 266 12.84 14.29 -12.13
C LEU A 266 12.98 12.76 -12.11
N ALA A 267 12.29 12.04 -13.01
CA ALA A 267 12.47 10.60 -13.16
C ALA A 267 13.86 10.19 -13.68
N THR A 268 14.59 11.10 -14.33
CA THR A 268 15.97 10.86 -14.80
C THR A 268 17.03 11.33 -13.82
N ASP A 269 16.64 11.86 -12.66
CA ASP A 269 17.58 12.48 -11.73
C ASP A 269 18.49 11.44 -11.06
N ASN A 270 19.81 11.63 -11.17
CA ASN A 270 20.81 10.70 -10.63
C ASN A 270 20.71 10.51 -9.11
N ARG A 271 20.05 11.42 -8.38
CA ARG A 271 19.83 11.25 -6.93
C ARG A 271 18.96 10.04 -6.58
N PHE A 272 18.18 9.52 -7.52
CA PHE A 272 17.32 8.36 -7.30
C PHE A 272 17.95 7.03 -7.76
N ARG A 273 19.23 7.06 -8.10
CA ARG A 273 20.04 5.85 -8.32
C ARG A 273 20.60 5.40 -6.97
N LEU A 274 19.83 4.56 -6.28
CA LEU A 274 20.14 4.00 -4.97
C LEU A 274 21.21 2.89 -5.06
#